data_AF-A0A453GKE4-F1
#
_entry.id   AF-A0A453GKE4-F1
#
_cell.length_a   1.000
_cell.length_b   1.000
_cell.length_c   1.000
_cell.angle_alpha   90.00
_cell.angle_beta   90.00
_cell.angle_gamma   90.00
#
_symmetry.space_group_name_H-M   'P 1'
#
loop_
_entity.id
_entity.type
_entity.pdbx_description
1 polymer ?
#
loop_
_entity_poly.entity_id
_entity_poly.type
_entity_poly.pdbx_seq_one_letter_code
_entity_poly.pdbx_strand_id
1 'polypeptide(L)'
;MLQHGSSSSRIIVTTRNQLVVEQMKTGILAHQRVILPVHESDQINLGCLPNNDCWELIKIRAFRPDDDQTHLEQIGDEIASKCGGIPLVANAFGQVMSENRSIKAWEDIKVKMVDVGFRGAH
;
A
#
# COMPACT_ATOMS: atom_id res chain seq x y z
N MET A 1 -8.55 15.95 24.57
CA MET A 1 -9.52 16.55 23.64
C MET A 1 -8.76 17.13 22.47
N LEU A 2 -9.28 16.99 21.24
CA LEU A 2 -8.72 17.67 20.08
C LEU A 2 -8.79 19.19 20.31
N GLN A 3 -7.67 19.87 20.08
CA GLN A 3 -7.55 21.30 20.41
C GLN A 3 -8.20 22.21 19.35
N HIS A 4 -8.56 21.64 18.20
CA HIS A 4 -9.12 22.36 17.06
C HIS A 4 -10.24 21.54 16.39
N GLY A 5 -11.36 22.19 16.09
CA GLY A 5 -12.50 21.62 15.37
C GLY A 5 -13.66 22.60 15.27
N SER A 6 -14.29 22.68 14.10
CA SER A 6 -15.54 23.42 13.87
C SER A 6 -16.70 22.44 13.62
N SER A 7 -17.93 22.94 13.71
CA SER A 7 -19.12 22.21 13.26
C SER A 7 -18.88 21.71 11.82
N SER A 8 -19.11 20.42 11.57
CA SER A 8 -18.80 19.66 10.33
C SER A 8 -17.39 19.06 10.18
N SER A 9 -16.50 19.26 11.17
CA SER A 9 -15.22 18.55 11.19
C SER A 9 -15.41 17.04 11.22
N ARG A 10 -14.61 16.31 10.46
CA ARG A 10 -14.62 14.84 10.40
C ARG A 10 -13.29 14.30 10.89
N ILE A 11 -13.34 13.18 11.61
CA ILE A 11 -12.16 12.45 12.09
C ILE A 11 -12.05 11.19 11.25
N ILE A 12 -10.85 10.93 10.72
CA ILE A 12 -10.51 9.66 10.05
C ILE A 12 -9.62 8.90 11.00
N VAL A 13 -9.99 7.65 11.30
CA VAL A 13 -9.18 6.74 12.11
C VAL A 13 -8.58 5.69 11.19
N THR A 14 -7.26 5.53 11.24
CA THR A 14 -6.55 4.44 10.56
C THR A 14 -6.03 3.45 11.60
N THR A 15 -6.22 2.15 11.35
CA THR A 15 -5.78 1.10 12.27
C THR A 15 -5.52 -0.19 11.50
N ARG A 16 -4.59 -1.01 12.01
CA ARG A 16 -4.40 -2.40 11.56
C ARG A 16 -5.12 -3.41 12.46
N ASN A 17 -5.80 -2.95 13.52
CA ASN A 17 -6.42 -3.80 14.53
C ASN A 17 -7.95 -3.83 14.36
N GLN A 18 -8.49 -4.97 13.94
CA GLN A 18 -9.92 -5.15 13.72
C GLN A 18 -10.76 -4.95 14.99
N LEU A 19 -10.21 -5.23 16.18
CA LEU A 19 -10.92 -4.98 17.44
C LEU A 19 -11.24 -3.50 17.65
N VAL A 20 -10.38 -2.60 17.16
CA VAL A 20 -10.65 -1.15 17.20
C VAL A 20 -11.86 -0.82 16.32
N VAL A 21 -11.97 -1.43 15.13
CA VAL A 21 -13.12 -1.26 14.24
C VAL A 21 -14.40 -1.77 14.89
N GLU A 22 -14.37 -2.94 15.53
CA GLU A 22 -15.53 -3.49 16.24
C GLU A 22 -15.96 -2.62 17.44
N GLN A 23 -15.03 -2.01 18.16
CA GLN A 23 -15.33 -1.06 19.23
C GLN A 23 -15.99 0.22 18.71
N MET A 24 -15.63 0.67 17.51
CA MET A 24 -16.24 1.82 16.84
C MET A 24 -17.66 1.51 16.33
N LYS A 25 -17.96 0.24 16.01
CA LYS A 25 -19.30 -0.25 15.60
C LYS A 25 -20.24 -0.47 16.77
N THR A 26 -19.83 -1.29 17.73
CA THR A 26 -20.69 -1.90 18.77
C THR A 26 -21.13 -0.93 19.87
N GLY A 27 -20.67 0.31 19.80
CA GLY A 27 -21.17 1.38 20.61
C GLY A 27 -20.68 1.37 22.06
N ILE A 28 -19.67 0.60 22.47
CA ILE A 28 -19.06 0.74 23.82
C ILE A 28 -18.65 2.20 24.07
N LEU A 29 -17.96 2.79 23.09
CA LEU A 29 -17.58 4.20 23.11
C LEU A 29 -18.79 5.14 22.91
N ALA A 30 -19.84 4.68 22.24
CA ALA A 30 -21.08 5.44 22.07
C ALA A 30 -21.96 5.49 23.33
N HIS A 31 -22.04 4.39 24.09
CA HIS A 31 -22.68 4.32 25.41
C HIS A 31 -21.95 5.22 26.41
N GLN A 32 -20.63 5.31 26.29
CA GLN A 32 -19.80 6.26 27.04
C GLN A 32 -19.88 7.71 26.51
N ARG A 33 -20.68 7.95 25.45
CA ARG A 33 -20.85 9.25 24.76
C ARG A 33 -19.53 9.88 24.27
N VAL A 34 -18.55 9.06 23.94
CA VAL A 34 -17.24 9.51 23.42
C VAL A 34 -17.31 9.76 21.92
N ILE A 35 -18.07 8.93 21.18
CA ILE A 35 -18.26 9.04 19.72
C ILE A 35 -19.68 8.63 19.32
N LEU A 36 -20.07 8.94 18.09
CA LEU A 36 -21.20 8.29 17.41
C LEU A 36 -20.74 6.92 16.86
N PRO A 37 -21.60 5.88 16.84
CA PRO A 37 -21.27 4.62 16.18
C PRO A 37 -20.92 4.82 14.70
N VAL A 38 -19.89 4.12 14.23
CA VAL A 38 -19.47 4.16 12.82
C VAL A 38 -20.22 3.10 12.03
N HIS A 39 -20.92 3.50 10.98
CA HIS A 39 -21.64 2.56 10.12
C HIS A 39 -20.67 1.74 9.26
N GLU A 40 -21.11 0.55 8.82
CA GLU A 40 -20.31 -0.30 7.93
C GLU A 40 -20.03 0.37 6.59
N SER A 41 -20.97 1.19 6.09
CA SER A 41 -20.78 2.00 4.87
C SER A 41 -19.66 3.02 4.97
N ASP A 42 -19.27 3.41 6.18
CA ASP A 42 -18.20 4.39 6.42
C ASP A 42 -16.83 3.72 6.65
N GLN A 43 -16.76 2.38 6.57
CA GLN A 43 -15.54 1.61 6.76
C GLN A 43 -14.86 1.33 5.42
N ILE A 44 -13.56 1.55 5.39
CA ILE A 44 -12.73 1.32 4.21
C ILE A 44 -11.68 0.28 4.57
N ASN A 45 -11.79 -0.91 4.00
CA ASN A 45 -10.73 -1.92 4.05
C ASN A 45 -9.79 -1.71 2.85
N LEU A 46 -8.53 -1.39 3.12
CA LEU A 46 -7.56 -1.02 2.08
C LEU A 46 -7.09 -2.20 1.23
N GLY A 47 -7.28 -3.46 1.69
CA GLY A 47 -6.89 -4.65 0.93
C GLY A 47 -5.40 -4.68 0.51
N CYS A 48 -5.09 -5.56 -0.45
CA CYS A 48 -3.79 -5.58 -1.12
C CYS A 48 -3.90 -4.93 -2.50
N LEU A 49 -2.82 -4.31 -2.98
CA LEU A 49 -2.78 -3.80 -4.34
C LEU A 49 -2.73 -4.95 -5.37
N PRO A 50 -3.47 -4.85 -6.49
CA PRO A 50 -3.24 -5.68 -7.66
C PRO A 50 -1.80 -5.54 -8.17
N ASN A 51 -1.26 -6.60 -8.78
CA ASN A 51 0.11 -6.57 -9.33
C ASN A 51 0.32 -5.45 -10.35
N ASN A 52 -0.69 -5.15 -11.17
CA ASN A 52 -0.64 -4.05 -12.12
C ASN A 52 -0.45 -2.69 -11.42
N ASP A 53 -1.14 -2.48 -10.30
CA ASP A 53 -1.02 -1.23 -9.54
C ASP A 53 0.33 -1.16 -8.79
N CYS A 54 0.87 -2.30 -8.35
CA CYS A 54 2.25 -2.37 -7.88
C CYS A 54 3.25 -1.98 -8.97
N TRP A 55 3.04 -2.43 -10.21
CA TRP A 55 3.89 -2.04 -11.34
C TRP A 55 3.81 -0.54 -11.62
N GLU A 56 2.60 0.04 -11.65
CA GLU A 56 2.44 1.49 -11.79
C GLU A 56 3.17 2.27 -10.69
N LEU A 57 3.08 1.82 -9.44
CA LEU A 57 3.78 2.45 -8.32
C LEU A 57 5.31 2.35 -8.47
N ILE A 58 5.81 1.20 -8.91
CA ILE A 58 7.23 1.02 -9.22
C ILE A 58 7.64 2.00 -10.34
N LYS A 59 6.87 2.10 -11.43
CA LYS A 59 7.19 2.99 -12.56
C LYS A 59 7.29 4.45 -12.13
N ILE A 60 6.31 4.94 -11.36
CA ILE A 60 6.29 6.31 -10.83
C ILE A 60 7.58 6.64 -10.07
N ARG A 61 8.13 5.64 -9.36
CA ARG A 61 9.35 5.83 -8.58
C ARG A 61 10.63 5.57 -9.38
N ALA A 62 10.61 4.60 -10.28
CA ALA A 62 11.78 4.13 -11.02
C ALA A 62 12.12 5.05 -12.20
N PHE A 63 11.14 5.68 -12.84
CA PHE A 63 11.29 6.42 -14.10
C PHE A 63 10.92 7.91 -13.98
N ARG A 64 11.44 8.71 -14.91
CA ARG A 64 10.99 10.07 -15.21
C ARG A 64 9.97 10.03 -16.36
N PRO A 65 9.18 11.10 -16.57
CA PRO A 65 8.12 11.11 -17.58
C PRO A 65 8.58 10.74 -19.01
N ASP A 66 9.80 11.13 -19.40
CA ASP A 66 10.32 10.96 -20.76
C ASP A 66 11.27 9.76 -20.92
N ASP A 67 11.43 8.92 -19.90
CA ASP A 67 12.30 7.75 -20.00
C ASP A 67 11.63 6.66 -20.87
N ASP A 68 12.40 6.06 -21.79
CA ASP A 68 11.96 4.86 -22.52
C ASP A 68 12.04 3.63 -21.60
N GLN A 69 10.88 3.02 -21.37
CA GLN A 69 10.69 1.91 -20.43
C GLN A 69 10.51 0.57 -21.16
N THR A 70 10.36 0.59 -22.49
CA THR A 70 9.87 -0.54 -23.31
C THR A 70 10.66 -1.84 -23.08
N HIS A 71 11.97 -1.73 -22.91
CA HIS A 71 12.87 -2.87 -22.74
C HIS A 71 12.93 -3.43 -21.30
N LEU A 72 12.27 -2.76 -20.34
CA LEU A 72 12.24 -3.11 -18.93
C LEU A 72 10.84 -3.49 -18.43
N GLU A 73 9.78 -3.21 -19.19
CA GLU A 73 8.40 -3.42 -18.76
C GLU A 73 8.13 -4.87 -18.35
N GLN A 74 8.55 -5.84 -19.16
CA GLN A 74 8.35 -7.25 -18.85
C GLN A 74 9.04 -7.66 -17.54
N ILE A 75 10.28 -7.21 -17.32
CA ILE A 75 11.04 -7.53 -16.10
C ILE A 75 10.41 -6.82 -14.90
N GLY A 76 9.96 -5.58 -15.10
CA GLY A 76 9.28 -4.78 -14.10
C GLY A 76 7.97 -5.40 -13.62
N ASP A 77 7.15 -5.92 -14.54
CA ASP A 77 5.91 -6.62 -14.22
C ASP A 77 6.17 -7.92 -13.44
N GLU A 78 7.19 -8.68 -13.85
CA GLU A 78 7.62 -9.87 -13.12
C GLU A 78 8.09 -9.54 -11.68
N ILE A 79 8.77 -8.40 -11.48
CA ILE A 79 9.15 -7.91 -10.14
C ILE A 79 7.91 -7.44 -9.37
N ALA A 80 6.98 -6.72 -10.01
CA ALA A 80 5.75 -6.25 -9.39
C ALA A 80 4.91 -7.40 -8.83
N SER A 81 4.84 -8.52 -9.55
CA SER A 81 4.16 -9.73 -9.09
C SER A 81 4.70 -10.30 -7.76
N LYS A 82 5.94 -9.96 -7.41
CA LYS A 82 6.62 -10.40 -6.19
C LYS A 82 6.42 -9.45 -5.01
N CYS A 83 5.74 -8.32 -5.21
CA CYS A 83 5.44 -7.35 -4.15
C CYS A 83 4.36 -7.84 -3.17
N GLY A 84 3.61 -8.90 -3.52
CA GLY A 84 2.51 -9.41 -2.69
C GLY A 84 1.39 -8.40 -2.48
N GLY A 85 1.28 -7.38 -3.33
CA GLY A 85 0.32 -6.28 -3.21
C GLY A 85 0.63 -5.27 -2.10
N ILE A 86 1.85 -5.26 -1.54
CA ILE A 86 2.23 -4.34 -0.47
C ILE A 86 2.83 -3.06 -1.07
N PRO A 87 2.17 -1.89 -0.93
CA PRO A 87 2.64 -0.65 -1.57
C PRO A 87 4.05 -0.23 -1.14
N LEU A 88 4.41 -0.50 0.13
CA LEU A 88 5.73 -0.16 0.66
C LEU A 88 6.86 -0.95 -0.02
N VAL A 89 6.61 -2.23 -0.34
CA VAL A 89 7.57 -3.10 -1.04
C VAL A 89 7.75 -2.62 -2.47
N ALA A 90 6.64 -2.35 -3.18
CA ALA A 90 6.67 -1.79 -4.54
C ALA A 90 7.43 -0.45 -4.60
N ASN A 91 7.19 0.45 -3.65
CA ASN A 91 7.93 1.72 -3.59
C ASN A 91 9.44 1.53 -3.33
N ALA A 92 9.82 0.57 -2.48
CA ALA A 92 11.22 0.25 -2.24
C ALA A 92 11.90 -0.32 -3.49
N PHE A 93 11.24 -1.22 -4.21
CA PHE A 93 11.73 -1.72 -5.50
C PHE A 93 11.92 -0.59 -6.50
N GLY A 94 10.92 0.27 -6.68
CA GLY A 94 11.04 1.42 -7.59
C GLY A 94 12.21 2.32 -7.24
N GLN A 95 12.48 2.54 -5.94
CA GLN A 95 13.66 3.30 -5.51
C GLN A 95 14.97 2.60 -5.92
N VAL A 96 15.14 1.31 -5.60
CA VAL A 96 16.36 0.55 -5.95
C VAL A 96 16.56 0.49 -7.47
N MET A 97 15.48 0.23 -8.21
CA MET A 97 15.49 0.14 -9.68
C MET A 97 15.81 1.47 -10.36
N SER A 98 15.53 2.61 -9.69
CA SER A 98 15.90 3.94 -10.18
C SER A 98 17.41 4.19 -10.19
N GLU A 99 18.18 3.49 -9.36
CA GLU A 99 19.63 3.67 -9.22
C GLU A 99 20.39 3.09 -10.42
N ASN A 100 19.88 2.01 -11.00
CA ASN A 100 20.43 1.38 -12.19
C ASN A 100 19.33 0.71 -13.02
N ARG A 101 19.06 1.30 -14.19
CA ARG A 101 18.02 0.85 -15.13
C ARG A 101 18.55 -0.01 -16.26
N SER A 102 19.67 -0.71 -16.06
CA SER A 102 20.11 -1.71 -17.03
C SER A 102 19.29 -3.00 -16.88
N ILE A 103 19.03 -3.68 -18.00
CA ILE A 103 18.38 -5.00 -18.03
C ILE A 103 19.03 -5.96 -17.03
N LYS A 104 20.36 -6.00 -17.01
CA LYS A 104 21.12 -6.88 -16.09
C LYS A 104 20.86 -6.55 -14.62
N ALA A 105 20.79 -5.28 -14.25
CA ALA A 105 20.52 -4.88 -12.87
C ALA A 105 19.11 -5.31 -12.44
N TRP A 106 18.13 -5.16 -13.33
CA TRP A 106 16.74 -5.54 -13.06
C TRP A 106 16.55 -7.06 -13.01
N GLU A 107 17.20 -7.81 -13.89
CA GLU A 107 17.27 -9.28 -13.82
C GLU A 107 17.90 -9.75 -12.50
N ASP A 108 18.99 -9.10 -12.06
CA ASP A 108 19.63 -9.38 -10.78
C ASP A 108 18.68 -9.12 -9.60
N ILE A 109 17.94 -7.99 -9.60
CA ILE A 109 16.91 -7.69 -8.59
C ILE A 109 15.83 -8.76 -8.60
N LYS A 110 15.34 -9.11 -9.79
CA LYS A 110 14.31 -10.14 -10.00
C LYS A 110 14.72 -11.49 -9.42
N VAL A 111 16.00 -11.86 -9.45
CA VAL A 111 16.49 -13.13 -8.89
C VAL A 111 16.82 -13.02 -7.40
N LYS A 112 17.46 -11.92 -6.97
CA LYS A 112 18.08 -11.81 -5.63
C LYS A 112 17.13 -11.30 -4.54
N MET A 113 16.17 -10.43 -4.85
CA MET A 113 15.36 -9.73 -3.84
C MET A 113 14.00 -10.39 -3.56
N VAL A 114 13.87 -11.70 -3.75
CA VAL A 114 12.55 -12.39 -3.68
C VAL A 114 12.38 -13.26 -2.45
N ASP A 115 13.41 -13.39 -1.61
CA ASP A 115 13.30 -14.09 -0.33
C ASP A 115 12.75 -13.18 0.79
N VAL A 116 11.85 -12.24 0.44
CA VAL A 116 11.22 -11.33 1.41
C VAL A 116 10.06 -12.03 2.11
N GLY A 117 10.22 -13.29 2.51
CA GLY A 117 9.40 -13.96 3.54
C GLY A 117 7.87 -13.93 3.41
N PHE A 118 7.28 -13.48 2.31
CA PHE A 118 5.84 -13.49 2.09
C PHE A 118 5.41 -14.90 1.69
N ARG A 119 5.51 -15.84 2.64
CA ARG A 119 4.70 -17.06 2.58
C ARG A 119 3.25 -16.59 2.60
N GLY A 120 2.60 -16.73 1.45
CA GLY A 120 1.20 -16.37 1.27
C GLY A 120 0.34 -17.01 2.36
N ALA A 121 -0.41 -16.17 3.07
CA ALA A 121 -1.65 -16.61 3.66
C ALA A 121 -2.70 -16.47 2.55
N HIS A 122 -3.03 -17.60 1.93
CA HIS A 122 -4.31 -17.78 1.25
C HIS A 122 -5.43 -17.76 2.29
#